data_AF-A0A437MC51-F1
#
_entry.id   AF-A0A437MC51-F1
#
_cell.length_a   1.000
_cell.length_b   1.000
_cell.length_c   1.000
_cell.angle_alpha   90.00
_cell.angle_beta   90.00
_cell.angle_gamma   90.00
#
_symmetry.space_group_name_H-M   'P 1'
#
loop_
_entity.id
_entity.type
_entity.pdbx_description
1 polymer ?
#
loop_
_entity_poly.entity_id
_entity_poly.type
_entity_poly.pdbx_seq_one_letter_code
_entity_poly.pdbx_strand_id
1 'polypeptide(L)'
;MTAATASPGDRVMEALRRLYGPLRHAEKLLGRRANSTPRAARNWLDDNCAMSVDKLVELMAADPKFHAAVNEVVSTRRAERSP
;
A
#
# COMPACT_ATOMS: atom_id res chain seq x y z
N MET A 1 22.23 -13.40 -9.91
CA MET A 1 20.77 -13.21 -9.87
C MET A 1 20.51 -11.70 -9.78
N THR A 2 20.19 -11.06 -10.89
CA THR A 2 19.81 -9.65 -10.94
C THR A 2 18.47 -9.52 -10.23
N ALA A 3 18.43 -8.86 -9.08
CA ALA A 3 17.17 -8.59 -8.39
C ALA A 3 16.27 -7.78 -9.34
N ALA A 4 15.14 -8.36 -9.76
CA ALA A 4 14.14 -7.60 -10.49
C ALA A 4 13.72 -6.42 -9.61
N THR A 5 13.92 -5.19 -10.09
CA THR A 5 13.52 -3.99 -9.36
C THR A 5 12.02 -4.08 -9.09
N ALA A 6 11.62 -4.12 -7.81
CA ALA A 6 10.22 -4.24 -7.41
C ALA A 6 9.38 -3.15 -8.09
N SER A 7 8.21 -3.52 -8.63
CA SER A 7 7.36 -2.56 -9.32
C SER A 7 6.84 -1.49 -8.34
N PRO A 8 6.43 -0.31 -8.81
CA PRO A 8 5.81 0.68 -7.93
C PRO A 8 4.61 0.13 -7.15
N GLY A 9 3.83 -0.77 -7.77
CA GLY A 9 2.72 -1.46 -7.11
C GLY A 9 3.21 -2.34 -5.95
N ASP A 10 4.26 -3.13 -6.18
CA ASP A 10 4.84 -4.00 -5.14
C ASP A 10 5.35 -3.18 -3.96
N ARG A 11 6.01 -2.05 -4.22
CA ARG A 11 6.53 -1.14 -3.18
C ARG A 11 5.40 -0.49 -2.37
N VAL A 12 4.27 -0.17 -3.00
CA VAL A 12 3.08 0.34 -2.29
C VAL A 12 2.47 -0.75 -1.40
N MET A 13 2.34 -1.98 -1.91
CA MET A 13 1.81 -3.11 -1.13
C MET A 13 2.76 -3.50 0.01
N GLU A 14 4.08 -3.39 -0.19
CA GLU A 14 5.07 -3.55 0.86
C GLU A 14 4.92 -2.48 1.96
N ALA A 15 4.76 -1.21 1.58
CA ALA A 15 4.50 -0.13 2.54
C ALA A 15 3.22 -0.38 3.35
N LEU A 16 2.16 -0.89 2.69
CA LEU A 16 0.93 -1.29 3.36
C LEU A 16 1.18 -2.38 4.40
N ARG A 17 1.87 -3.46 4.04
CA ARG A 17 2.22 -4.56 4.96
C ARG A 17 3.10 -4.09 6.11
N ARG A 18 4.07 -3.21 5.85
CA ARG A 18 4.96 -2.64 6.88
C ARG A 18 4.18 -1.82 7.91
N LEU A 19 3.22 -1.01 7.46
CA LEU A 19 2.45 -0.13 8.35
C LEU A 19 1.33 -0.87 9.10
N TYR A 20 0.67 -1.81 8.43
CA TYR A 20 -0.54 -2.45 8.95
C TYR A 20 -0.30 -3.88 9.46
N GLY A 21 0.62 -4.65 8.88
CA GLY A 21 0.88 -6.05 9.23
C GLY A 21 1.17 -6.30 10.73
N PRO A 22 1.92 -5.43 11.43
CA PRO A 22 2.17 -5.59 12.87
C PRO A 22 0.96 -5.28 13.77
N LEU A 23 -0.11 -4.68 13.23
CA LEU A 23 -1.23 -4.22 14.04
C LEU A 23 -2.19 -5.37 14.34
N ARG A 24 -2.62 -5.48 15.60
CA ARG A 24 -3.71 -6.38 15.97
C ARG A 24 -4.99 -5.93 15.28
N HIS A 25 -5.69 -6.87 14.63
CA HIS A 25 -6.91 -6.58 13.85
C HIS A 25 -6.68 -5.59 12.69
N ALA A 26 -5.49 -5.63 12.08
CA ALA A 26 -5.10 -4.82 10.94
C ALA A 26 -6.16 -4.81 9.84
N GLU A 27 -6.74 -5.97 9.54
CA GLU A 27 -7.75 -6.15 8.49
C GLU A 27 -9.02 -5.32 8.74
N LYS A 28 -9.45 -5.19 10.00
CA LYS A 28 -10.62 -4.39 10.36
C LYS A 28 -10.32 -2.89 10.28
N LEU A 29 -9.15 -2.49 10.79
CA LEU A 29 -8.71 -1.10 10.77
C LEU A 29 -8.51 -0.60 9.34
N LEU A 30 -7.76 -1.37 8.55
CA LEU A 30 -7.46 -1.10 7.14
C LEU A 30 -8.73 -1.09 6.30
N GLY A 31 -9.61 -2.09 6.49
CA GLY A 31 -10.91 -2.13 5.82
C GLY A 31 -11.72 -0.86 6.09
N ARG A 32 -11.83 -0.44 7.36
CA ARG A 32 -12.55 0.79 7.71
C ARG A 32 -11.94 2.04 7.04
N ARG A 33 -10.61 2.19 7.08
CA ARG A 33 -9.92 3.37 6.52
C ARG A 33 -10.01 3.44 4.99
N ALA A 34 -9.88 2.31 4.33
CA ALA A 34 -9.99 2.21 2.87
C ALA A 34 -11.45 2.13 2.37
N ASN A 35 -12.44 2.31 3.26
CA ASN A 35 -13.85 2.13 2.96
C ASN A 35 -14.14 0.78 2.24
N SER A 36 -13.65 -0.31 2.81
CA SER A 36 -13.64 -1.65 2.25
C SER A 36 -13.97 -2.71 3.31
N THR A 37 -14.12 -3.95 2.86
CA THR A 37 -14.39 -5.07 3.78
C THR A 37 -13.10 -5.55 4.46
N PRO A 38 -13.18 -6.05 5.71
CA PRO A 38 -12.03 -6.68 6.36
C PRO A 38 -11.45 -7.86 5.56
N ARG A 39 -12.28 -8.57 4.80
CA ARG A 39 -11.84 -9.66 3.92
C ARG A 39 -10.94 -9.14 2.80
N ALA A 40 -11.35 -8.06 2.12
CA ALA A 40 -10.52 -7.45 1.09
C ALA A 40 -9.20 -6.92 1.67
N ALA A 41 -9.27 -6.26 2.83
CA ALA A 41 -8.09 -5.78 3.55
C ALA A 41 -7.11 -6.91 3.91
N ARG A 42 -7.62 -8.04 4.38
CA ARG A 42 -6.80 -9.23 4.64
C ARG A 42 -6.17 -9.76 3.35
N ASN A 43 -6.92 -9.83 2.25
CA ASN A 43 -6.36 -10.27 0.97
C ASN A 43 -5.21 -9.37 0.49
N TRP A 44 -5.28 -8.07 0.74
CA TRP A 44 -4.18 -7.13 0.44
C TRP A 44 -2.95 -7.37 1.31
N LEU A 45 -3.14 -7.64 2.61
CA LEU A 45 -2.06 -7.94 3.55
C LEU A 45 -1.38 -9.27 3.23
N ASP A 46 -2.18 -10.27 2.84
CA ASP A 46 -1.73 -11.63 2.50
C ASP A 46 -1.23 -11.74 1.04
N ASP A 47 -1.19 -10.63 0.29
CA ASP A 47 -0.76 -10.57 -1.12
C ASP A 47 -1.60 -11.42 -2.10
N ASN A 48 -2.81 -11.81 -1.70
CA ASN A 48 -3.73 -12.60 -2.50
C ASN A 48 -4.47 -11.77 -3.57
N CYS A 49 -4.48 -10.45 -3.43
CA CYS A 49 -5.15 -9.54 -4.36
C CYS A 49 -4.53 -8.15 -4.28
N ALA A 50 -4.46 -7.45 -5.41
CA ALA A 50 -4.07 -6.06 -5.45
C ALA A 50 -5.19 -5.12 -4.96
N MET A 51 -4.80 -3.97 -4.41
CA MET A 51 -5.73 -2.90 -4.09
C MET A 51 -6.12 -2.12 -5.36
N SER A 52 -7.40 -1.80 -5.52
CA SER A 52 -7.84 -0.92 -6.61
C SER A 52 -7.45 0.54 -6.35
N VAL A 53 -7.39 1.35 -7.41
CA VAL A 53 -7.05 2.77 -7.33
C VAL A 53 -7.99 3.53 -6.38
N ASP A 54 -9.29 3.28 -6.45
CA ASP A 54 -10.26 3.93 -5.55
C ASP A 54 -9.92 3.67 -4.08
N LYS A 55 -9.61 2.42 -3.73
CA LYS A 55 -9.28 2.05 -2.35
C LYS A 55 -7.93 2.59 -1.91
N LEU A 56 -6.99 2.72 -2.84
CA LEU A 56 -5.70 3.38 -2.60
C LEU A 56 -5.90 4.85 -2.24
N VAL A 57 -6.72 5.58 -3.01
CA VAL A 57 -7.02 7.00 -2.78
C VAL A 57 -7.73 7.20 -1.43
N GLU A 58 -8.75 6.40 -1.14
CA GLU A 58 -9.45 6.43 0.15
C GLU A 58 -8.48 6.21 1.33
N LEU A 59 -7.61 5.22 1.21
CA LEU A 59 -6.63 4.92 2.26
C LEU A 59 -5.59 6.03 2.43
N MET A 60 -5.12 6.63 1.33
CA MET A 60 -4.21 7.78 1.37
C MET A 60 -4.88 8.99 2.02
N ALA A 61 -6.17 9.23 1.77
CA ALA A 61 -6.92 10.30 2.41
C ALA A 61 -7.12 10.06 3.92
N ALA A 62 -7.32 8.81 4.33
CA ALA A 62 -7.58 8.44 5.71
C ALA A 62 -6.33 8.23 6.59
N ASP A 63 -5.15 7.99 6.00
CA ASP A 63 -3.90 7.71 6.72
C ASP A 63 -2.71 8.52 6.19
N PRO A 64 -2.29 9.59 6.91
CA PRO A 64 -1.15 10.41 6.53
C PRO A 64 0.18 9.64 6.43
N LYS A 65 0.38 8.57 7.23
CA LYS A 65 1.62 7.77 7.16
C LYS A 65 1.67 6.94 5.90
N PHE A 66 0.53 6.35 5.51
CA PHE A 66 0.44 5.62 4.25
C PHE A 66 0.54 6.54 3.04
N HIS A 67 -0.11 7.72 3.09
CA HIS A 67 0.06 8.78 2.08
C HIS A 67 1.52 9.17 1.87
N ALA A 68 2.27 9.40 2.96
CA ALA A 68 3.70 9.70 2.89
C ALA A 68 4.50 8.57 2.23
N ALA A 69 4.22 7.31 2.57
CA ALA A 69 4.91 6.17 1.99
C ALA A 69 4.62 6.01 0.48
N VAL A 70 3.39 6.25 0.02
CA VAL A 70 3.08 6.23 -1.41
C VAL A 70 3.79 7.37 -2.14
N ASN A 71 3.83 8.57 -1.55
CA ASN A 71 4.56 9.70 -2.14
C ASN A 71 6.07 9.46 -2.22
N GLU A 72 6.65 8.70 -1.28
CA GLU A 72 8.05 8.25 -1.36
C GLU A 72 8.28 7.39 -2.61
N VAL A 73 7.39 6.43 -2.89
CA VAL A 73 7.44 5.60 -4.11
C VAL A 73 7.35 6.47 -5.36
N VAL A 74 6.42 7.44 -5.40
CA VAL A 74 6.28 8.37 -6.53
C VAL A 74 7.53 9.22 -6.71
N SER A 75 8.10 9.76 -5.62
CA SER A 75 9.31 10.58 -5.67
C SER A 75 10.51 9.79 -6.19
N THR A 76 10.67 8.55 -5.74
CA THR A 76 11.71 7.64 -6.23
C THR A 76 11.53 7.39 -7.72
N ARG A 77 10.28 7.12 -8.15
CA ARG A 77 9.99 6.88 -9.57
C ARG A 77 10.22 8.10 -10.45
N ARG A 78 10.01 9.31 -9.94
CA ARG A 78 10.34 10.56 -10.63
C ARG A 78 11.84 10.73 -10.77
N ALA A 79 12.61 10.48 -9.69
CA ALA A 79 14.06 10.54 -9.72
C ALA A 79 14.66 9.54 -10.72
N GLU A 80 14.11 8.31 -10.81
CA GLU A 80 14.52 7.32 -11.82
C GLU A 80 14.24 7.73 -13.28
N ARG A 81 13.33 8.68 -13.50
CA ARG A 81 12.96 9.17 -14.84
C ARG A 81 13.66 10.46 -15.22
N SER A 82 14.12 11.23 -14.24
CA SER A 82 14.94 12.42 -14.48
C SER A 82 16.39 11.98 -14.71
N PRO A 83 16.98 12.25 -15.91
CA PRO A 83 18.36 11.93 -16.21
C PRO A 83 19.37 12.73 -15.37
#